data_AF-A0A4Q4Z846-F1
#
_entry.id   AF-A0A4Q4Z846-F1
#
_cell.length_a   1.000
_cell.length_b   1.000
_cell.length_c   1.000
_cell.angle_alpha   90.00
_cell.angle_beta   90.00
_cell.angle_gamma   90.00
#
_symmetry.space_group_name_H-M   'P 1'
#
loop_
_entity.id
_entity.type
_entity.pdbx_description
1 polymer ?
#
loop_
_entity_poly.entity_id
_entity_poly.type
_entity_poly.pdbx_seq_one_letter_code
_entity_poly.pdbx_strand_id
1 'polypeptide(L)'
;MFDSLPAMQPPPGVMPNFIDPPSLAPAGRILIGVTLPLVLMSVVSRLYVRLFITRATGADDYLCVVSAAGVISYCAVTLSILGDSLGPHQWNVRLSAITPNYITGSIVVTCLYSVSAMLIKTSLLVLYLRVFQPVKSANISIWIGIGTIVLFYVICIITTSVYCNSNRWPNTANPVEFLAMQAESSCNRPQLTLSAAQGIFSTLSDVYVLIIPTILVWGLRLPLGRRIGICGIFLVGSVATGCSIATVYFRFHQRVSADFSWDSALNMILGAAELNVGIICSCIPVSFILPKRITTTSWTSIREYLTQHLRRSGSATAHGNEPKPSRSPDAPRHGLPKIPSATIRGLRTFIWGDSSRKPVELTEMSDYAELGSVDQEYHGHLKKALHPV
;
A
#
# COMPACT_ATOMS: atom_id res chain seq x y z
N MET A 1 -35.25 4.55 37.28
CA MET A 1 -36.26 3.92 36.39
C MET A 1 -35.68 3.54 35.02
N PHE A 2 -34.68 4.28 34.50
CA PHE A 2 -34.08 3.99 33.18
C PHE A 2 -33.07 2.84 33.14
N ASP A 3 -32.58 2.36 34.30
CA ASP A 3 -31.57 1.29 34.37
C ASP A 3 -32.12 -0.11 34.06
N SER A 4 -33.44 -0.31 34.14
CA SER A 4 -34.12 -1.58 33.88
C SER A 4 -34.84 -1.62 32.52
N LEU A 5 -34.77 -0.55 31.74
CA LEU A 5 -35.44 -0.44 30.44
C LEU A 5 -34.43 -0.71 29.32
N PRO A 6 -34.69 -1.69 28.43
CA PRO A 6 -33.85 -1.93 27.27
C PRO A 6 -34.06 -0.82 26.23
N ALA A 7 -33.02 -0.54 25.45
CA ALA A 7 -33.07 0.44 24.35
C ALA A 7 -33.91 -0.04 23.15
N MET A 8 -34.26 -1.32 23.10
CA MET A 8 -35.21 -1.90 22.15
C MET A 8 -35.98 -3.05 22.81
N GLN A 9 -37.24 -3.27 22.39
CA GLN A 9 -37.97 -4.45 22.81
C GLN A 9 -37.30 -5.72 22.25
N PRO A 10 -37.05 -6.75 23.08
CA PRO A 10 -36.42 -7.97 22.62
C PRO A 10 -37.33 -8.73 21.65
N PRO A 11 -36.75 -9.51 20.71
CA PRO A 11 -37.53 -10.41 19.86
C PRO A 11 -38.25 -11.49 20.69
N PRO A 12 -39.33 -12.10 20.14
CA PRO A 12 -40.11 -13.10 20.87
C PRO A 12 -39.24 -14.23 21.40
N GLY A 13 -39.28 -14.47 22.70
CA GLY A 13 -38.54 -15.56 23.37
C GLY A 13 -37.13 -15.21 23.89
N VAL A 14 -36.65 -13.98 23.71
CA VAL A 14 -35.36 -13.52 24.24
C VAL A 14 -35.58 -12.60 25.44
N MET A 15 -34.89 -12.85 26.55
CA MET A 15 -34.86 -11.91 27.69
C MET A 15 -33.63 -11.00 27.60
N PRO A 16 -33.77 -9.68 27.83
CA PRO A 16 -32.64 -8.75 27.92
C PRO A 16 -31.64 -9.20 28.99
N ASN A 17 -30.38 -9.40 28.59
CA ASN A 17 -29.29 -9.66 29.51
C ASN A 17 -28.44 -8.40 29.66
N PHE A 18 -28.55 -7.76 30.81
CA PHE A 18 -27.83 -6.51 31.13
C PHE A 18 -26.55 -6.71 31.93
N ILE A 19 -26.20 -7.95 32.30
CA ILE A 19 -25.08 -8.26 33.19
C ILE A 19 -23.88 -8.74 32.38
N ASP A 20 -24.09 -9.65 31.44
CA ASP A 20 -23.05 -10.16 30.54
C ASP A 20 -23.61 -10.45 29.16
N PRO A 21 -23.90 -9.42 28.36
CA PRO A 21 -24.41 -9.62 27.01
C PRO A 21 -23.31 -10.07 26.05
N PRO A 22 -23.63 -10.92 25.06
CA PRO A 22 -22.73 -11.14 23.94
C PRO A 22 -22.44 -9.78 23.27
N SER A 23 -21.15 -9.45 23.12
CA SER A 23 -20.70 -8.13 22.71
C SER A 23 -19.55 -8.21 21.71
N LEU A 24 -19.57 -7.30 20.73
CA LEU A 24 -18.47 -7.08 19.79
C LEU A 24 -17.33 -6.23 20.35
N ALA A 25 -17.51 -5.63 21.55
CA ALA A 25 -16.51 -4.80 22.18
C ALA A 25 -15.11 -5.45 22.33
N PRO A 26 -14.96 -6.70 22.81
CA PRO A 26 -13.65 -7.34 22.89
C PRO A 26 -12.98 -7.50 21.51
N ALA A 27 -13.75 -7.86 20.48
CA ALA A 27 -13.23 -8.01 19.12
C ALA A 27 -12.70 -6.67 18.58
N GLY A 28 -13.44 -5.58 18.78
CA GLY A 28 -13.01 -4.24 18.40
C GLY A 28 -11.75 -3.77 19.14
N ARG A 29 -11.65 -4.04 20.44
CA ARG A 29 -10.46 -3.72 21.25
C ARG A 29 -9.23 -4.49 20.79
N ILE A 30 -9.36 -5.79 20.48
CA ILE A 30 -8.27 -6.60 19.96
C ILE A 30 -7.81 -6.09 18.59
N LEU A 31 -8.75 -5.83 17.68
CA LEU A 31 -8.43 -5.31 16.35
C LEU A 31 -7.66 -4.00 16.43
N ILE A 32 -8.17 -3.02 17.18
CA ILE A 32 -7.51 -1.71 17.35
C ILE A 32 -6.16 -1.87 18.04
N GLY A 33 -6.09 -2.69 19.10
CA GLY A 33 -4.85 -2.97 19.83
C GLY A 33 -3.74 -3.58 18.97
N VAL A 34 -4.09 -4.39 17.96
CA VAL A 34 -3.12 -5.00 17.03
C VAL A 34 -2.78 -4.06 15.87
N THR A 35 -3.78 -3.40 15.29
CA THR A 35 -3.60 -2.62 14.05
C THR A 35 -2.96 -1.25 14.29
N LEU A 36 -3.20 -0.61 15.43
CA LEU A 36 -2.70 0.73 15.74
C LEU A 36 -1.17 0.78 15.90
N PRO A 37 -0.50 -0.19 16.59
CA PRO A 37 0.96 -0.29 16.58
C PRO A 37 1.54 -0.50 15.17
N LEU A 38 0.89 -1.30 14.31
CA LEU A 38 1.33 -1.52 12.94
C LEU A 38 1.27 -0.25 12.09
N VAL A 39 0.23 0.57 12.29
CA VAL A 39 0.11 1.89 11.68
C VAL A 39 1.24 2.81 12.13
N LEU A 40 1.51 2.89 13.44
CA LEU A 40 2.60 3.70 13.97
C LEU A 40 3.96 3.27 13.43
N MET A 41 4.25 1.97 13.41
CA MET A 41 5.48 1.44 12.81
C MET A 41 5.61 1.80 11.33
N SER A 42 4.51 1.75 10.58
CA SER A 42 4.48 2.08 9.15
C SER A 42 4.69 3.57 8.88
N VAL A 43 4.14 4.45 9.72
CA VAL A 43 4.33 5.90 9.61
C VAL A 43 5.75 6.29 10.01
N VAL A 44 6.28 5.73 11.10
CA VAL A 44 7.66 5.97 11.55
C VAL A 44 8.66 5.50 10.49
N SER A 45 8.46 4.32 9.90
CA SER A 45 9.33 3.82 8.84
C SER A 45 9.30 4.74 7.61
N ARG A 46 8.12 5.21 7.19
CA ARG A 46 7.98 6.19 6.11
C ARG A 46 8.75 7.48 6.41
N LEU A 47 8.55 8.06 7.59
CA LEU A 47 9.23 9.30 8.00
C LEU A 47 10.74 9.13 8.07
N TYR A 48 11.22 8.00 8.60
CA TYR A 48 12.64 7.69 8.65
C TYR A 48 13.27 7.65 7.25
N VAL A 49 12.61 6.98 6.29
CA VAL A 49 13.06 6.94 4.89
C VAL A 49 13.06 8.33 4.25
N ARG A 50 12.05 9.15 4.54
CA ARG A 50 11.89 10.48 3.93
C ARG A 50 12.87 11.50 4.48
N LEU A 51 13.07 11.51 5.80
CA LEU A 51 13.92 12.47 6.49
C LEU A 51 15.40 12.10 6.38
N PHE A 52 15.77 10.83 6.59
CA PHE A 52 17.17 10.44 6.71
C PHE A 52 17.76 9.85 5.42
N ILE A 53 17.00 9.02 4.69
CA ILE A 53 17.54 8.26 3.56
C ILE A 53 17.41 9.03 2.24
N THR A 54 16.20 9.48 1.93
CA THR A 54 15.88 10.18 0.67
C THR A 54 16.05 11.70 0.80
N ARG A 55 15.96 12.25 2.03
CA ARG A 55 16.06 13.68 2.35
C ARG A 55 15.17 14.56 1.48
N ALA A 56 13.96 14.08 1.18
CA ALA A 56 13.06 14.72 0.22
C ALA A 56 11.60 14.59 0.67
N THR A 57 11.20 15.41 1.63
CA THR A 57 9.82 15.51 2.13
C THR A 57 8.89 16.04 1.03
N GLY A 58 7.77 15.36 0.82
CA GLY A 58 6.71 15.81 -0.08
C GLY A 58 5.43 16.20 0.66
N ALA A 59 4.49 16.81 -0.07
CA ALA A 59 3.14 17.06 0.46
C ALA A 59 2.43 15.76 0.90
N ASP A 60 2.76 14.63 0.26
CA ASP A 60 2.25 13.30 0.62
C ASP A 60 2.59 12.89 2.06
N ASP A 61 3.76 13.30 2.55
CA ASP A 61 4.23 12.93 3.88
C ASP A 61 3.49 13.71 4.98
N TYR A 62 3.24 15.01 4.77
CA TYR A 62 2.41 15.81 5.69
C TYR A 62 0.98 15.28 5.76
N LEU A 63 0.36 14.98 4.61
CA LEU A 63 -0.97 14.40 4.55
C LEU A 63 -1.04 13.04 5.26
N CYS A 64 0.01 12.23 5.15
CA CYS A 64 0.11 10.93 5.83
C CYS A 64 0.22 11.07 7.36
N VAL A 65 0.92 12.09 7.86
CA VAL A 65 1.02 12.34 9.32
C VAL A 65 -0.30 12.87 9.86
N VAL A 66 -0.94 13.80 9.15
CA VAL A 66 -2.26 14.33 9.55
C VAL A 66 -3.32 13.23 9.49
N SER A 67 -3.28 12.35 8.48
CA SER A 67 -4.20 11.21 8.43
C SER A 67 -3.96 10.23 9.57
N ALA A 68 -2.72 9.94 9.94
CA ALA A 68 -2.39 9.10 11.09
C ALA A 68 -2.93 9.67 12.40
N ALA A 69 -2.79 10.98 12.63
CA ALA A 69 -3.39 11.65 13.78
C ALA A 69 -4.93 11.51 13.78
N GLY A 70 -5.57 11.65 12.62
CA GLY A 70 -7.00 11.45 12.44
C GLY A 70 -7.45 10.02 12.76
N VAL A 71 -6.70 9.02 12.32
CA VAL A 71 -7.01 7.60 12.57
C VAL A 71 -6.78 7.21 14.04
N ILE A 72 -5.74 7.74 14.68
CA ILE A 72 -5.53 7.57 16.12
C ILE A 72 -6.70 8.18 16.90
N SER A 73 -7.14 9.38 16.51
CA SER A 73 -8.29 10.04 17.11
C SER A 73 -9.57 9.24 16.90
N TYR A 74 -9.79 8.70 15.70
CA TYR A 74 -10.92 7.83 15.39
C TYR A 74 -10.92 6.60 16.32
N CYS A 75 -9.80 5.88 16.40
CA CYS A 75 -9.67 4.71 17.26
C CYS A 75 -9.87 5.04 18.74
N ALA A 76 -9.33 6.17 19.21
CA ALA A 76 -9.48 6.60 20.60
C ALA A 76 -10.94 6.88 20.97
N VAL A 77 -11.68 7.60 20.11
CA VAL A 77 -13.11 7.87 20.34
C VAL A 77 -13.93 6.59 20.19
N THR A 78 -13.63 5.72 19.22
CA THR A 78 -14.29 4.41 19.11
C THR A 78 -14.08 3.59 20.38
N LEU A 79 -12.88 3.54 20.94
CA LEU A 79 -12.61 2.82 22.19
C LEU A 79 -13.33 3.43 23.40
N SER A 80 -13.58 4.75 23.42
CA SER A 80 -14.28 5.40 24.53
C SER A 80 -15.79 5.15 24.53
N ILE A 81 -16.39 4.91 23.36
CA ILE A 81 -17.82 4.58 23.23
C ILE A 81 -18.11 3.07 23.17
N LEU A 82 -17.09 2.24 22.93
CA LEU A 82 -17.21 0.78 22.80
C LEU A 82 -17.24 0.08 24.17
N GLY A 83 -18.38 -0.53 24.51
CA GLY A 83 -18.64 -1.10 25.83
C GLY A 83 -20.15 -1.26 26.07
N ASP A 84 -20.63 -0.79 27.22
CA ASP A 84 -22.02 -0.98 27.67
C ASP A 84 -23.04 -0.29 26.76
N SER A 85 -22.65 0.78 26.07
CA SER A 85 -23.47 1.54 25.12
C SER A 85 -23.43 1.01 23.68
N LEU A 86 -22.33 0.35 23.29
CA LEU A 86 -22.07 -0.03 21.90
C LEU A 86 -21.27 -1.33 21.84
N GLY A 87 -21.84 -2.36 21.20
CA GLY A 87 -21.25 -3.69 21.11
C GLY A 87 -22.26 -4.81 21.39
N PRO A 88 -23.06 -4.72 22.48
CA PRO A 88 -24.21 -5.59 22.71
C PRO A 88 -25.35 -5.36 21.71
N HIS A 89 -26.20 -6.37 21.52
CA HIS A 89 -27.49 -6.20 20.83
C HIS A 89 -28.32 -5.10 21.50
N GLN A 90 -29.15 -4.40 20.71
CA GLN A 90 -29.81 -3.18 21.19
C GLN A 90 -30.79 -3.45 22.34
N TRP A 91 -31.41 -4.63 22.38
CA TRP A 91 -32.25 -5.06 23.50
C TRP A 91 -31.48 -5.40 24.78
N ASN A 92 -30.15 -5.54 24.72
CA ASN A 92 -29.28 -5.72 25.88
C ASN A 92 -28.61 -4.42 26.36
N VAL A 93 -28.83 -3.30 25.65
CA VAL A 93 -28.31 -1.98 26.03
C VAL A 93 -29.31 -1.29 26.95
N ARG A 94 -28.85 -0.79 28.09
CA ARG A 94 -29.67 -0.02 29.04
C ARG A 94 -29.91 1.38 28.51
N LEU A 95 -31.10 1.94 28.73
CA LEU A 95 -31.38 3.34 28.37
C LEU A 95 -30.43 4.32 29.08
N SER A 96 -30.01 4.01 30.31
CA SER A 96 -29.05 4.81 31.07
C SER A 96 -27.62 4.79 30.51
N ALA A 97 -27.27 3.80 29.68
CA ALA A 97 -25.98 3.73 29.01
C ALA A 97 -25.88 4.71 27.81
N ILE A 98 -27.02 5.20 27.31
CA ILE A 98 -27.09 6.22 26.25
C ILE A 98 -26.82 7.59 26.87
N THR A 99 -25.55 7.88 27.07
CA THR A 99 -25.09 9.16 27.62
C THR A 99 -24.88 10.22 26.53
N PRO A 100 -24.89 11.52 26.85
CA PRO A 100 -24.49 12.58 25.92
C PRO A 100 -23.12 12.33 25.27
N ASN A 101 -22.18 11.75 26.01
CA ASN A 101 -20.85 11.38 25.51
C ASN A 101 -20.91 10.36 24.36
N TYR A 102 -21.81 9.38 24.43
CA TYR A 102 -22.00 8.40 23.35
C TYR A 102 -22.51 9.08 22.08
N ILE A 103 -23.42 10.04 22.21
CA ILE A 103 -24.03 10.76 21.08
C ILE A 103 -23.00 11.64 20.40
N THR A 104 -22.33 12.50 21.16
CA THR A 104 -21.27 13.37 20.65
C THR A 104 -20.13 12.53 20.07
N GLY A 105 -19.74 11.45 20.74
CA GLY A 105 -18.73 10.51 20.25
C GLY A 105 -19.10 9.89 18.90
N SER A 106 -20.35 9.46 18.71
CA SER A 106 -20.81 8.85 17.46
C SER A 106 -20.78 9.81 16.26
N ILE A 107 -21.14 11.09 16.48
CA ILE A 107 -21.04 12.13 15.46
C ILE A 107 -19.57 12.42 15.14
N VAL A 108 -18.75 12.59 16.17
CA VAL A 108 -17.31 12.84 16.03
C VAL A 108 -16.61 11.71 15.26
N VAL A 109 -16.91 10.45 15.58
CA VAL A 109 -16.37 9.27 14.88
C VAL A 109 -16.73 9.27 13.41
N THR A 110 -17.96 9.65 13.04
CA THR A 110 -18.37 9.72 11.63
C THR A 110 -17.64 10.80 10.85
N CYS A 111 -17.44 11.97 11.47
CA CYS A 111 -16.65 13.05 10.89
C CYS A 111 -15.17 12.66 10.76
N LEU A 112 -14.59 12.08 11.82
CA LEU A 112 -13.20 11.62 11.84
C LEU A 112 -12.93 10.54 10.78
N TYR A 113 -13.88 9.61 10.56
CA TYR A 113 -13.78 8.64 9.47
C TYR A 113 -13.70 9.33 8.12
N SER A 114 -14.62 10.27 7.87
CA SER A 114 -14.69 10.99 6.59
C SER A 114 -13.42 11.80 6.31
N VAL A 115 -12.90 12.52 7.31
CA VAL A 115 -11.65 13.28 7.20
C VAL A 115 -10.46 12.35 6.99
N SER A 116 -10.37 11.29 7.78
CA SER A 116 -9.22 10.36 7.71
C SER A 116 -9.18 9.62 6.38
N ALA A 117 -10.31 9.06 5.91
CA ALA A 117 -10.39 8.40 4.61
C ALA A 117 -10.04 9.36 3.45
N MET A 118 -10.55 10.60 3.49
CA MET A 118 -10.19 11.62 2.50
C MET A 118 -8.67 11.88 2.47
N LEU A 119 -8.04 12.08 3.63
CA LEU A 119 -6.61 12.37 3.73
C LEU A 119 -5.74 11.19 3.32
N ILE A 120 -6.10 9.95 3.68
CA ILE A 120 -5.38 8.73 3.29
C ILE A 120 -5.37 8.60 1.76
N LYS A 121 -6.54 8.66 1.13
CA LYS A 121 -6.67 8.52 -0.32
C LYS A 121 -5.97 9.67 -1.04
N THR A 122 -6.09 10.90 -0.53
CA THR A 122 -5.37 12.04 -1.10
C THR A 122 -3.85 11.88 -0.98
N SER A 123 -3.34 11.42 0.16
CA SER A 123 -1.90 11.14 0.34
C SER A 123 -1.40 10.08 -0.66
N LEU A 124 -2.17 9.01 -0.88
CA LEU A 124 -1.89 7.98 -1.88
C LEU A 124 -1.85 8.53 -3.30
N LEU A 125 -2.84 9.34 -3.69
CA LEU A 125 -2.91 9.93 -5.03
C LEU A 125 -1.77 10.94 -5.26
N VAL A 126 -1.44 11.77 -4.27
CA VAL A 126 -0.29 12.70 -4.36
C VAL A 126 1.03 11.94 -4.46
N LEU A 127 1.17 10.82 -3.75
CA LEU A 127 2.32 9.93 -3.89
C LEU A 127 2.42 9.36 -5.31
N TYR A 128 1.29 8.97 -5.92
CA TYR A 128 1.26 8.51 -7.32
C TYR A 128 1.60 9.62 -8.31
N LEU A 129 1.12 10.84 -8.10
CA LEU A 129 1.51 11.99 -8.93
C LEU A 129 3.02 12.17 -8.94
N ARG A 130 3.68 11.98 -7.79
CA ARG A 130 5.14 12.10 -7.67
C ARG A 130 5.89 10.95 -8.35
N VAL A 131 5.35 9.73 -8.28
CA VAL A 131 5.96 8.54 -8.90
C VAL A 131 5.80 8.55 -10.43
N PHE A 132 4.65 8.99 -10.92
CA PHE A 132 4.27 8.94 -12.33
C PHE A 132 4.29 10.30 -13.05
N GLN A 133 4.95 11.31 -12.46
CA GLN A 133 5.19 12.65 -13.03
C GLN A 133 5.33 12.71 -14.56
N PRO A 134 6.13 11.86 -15.24
CA PRO A 134 6.34 11.99 -16.68
C PRO A 134 5.11 11.66 -17.56
N VAL A 135 4.07 11.00 -17.04
CA VAL A 135 2.91 10.54 -17.84
C VAL A 135 1.73 11.51 -17.69
N LYS A 136 1.53 12.40 -18.68
CA LYS A 136 0.47 13.44 -18.62
C LYS A 136 -0.94 12.88 -18.45
N SER A 137 -1.29 11.81 -19.16
CA SER A 137 -2.62 11.18 -19.06
C SER A 137 -2.93 10.68 -17.64
N ALA A 138 -1.94 10.06 -16.99
CA ALA A 138 -2.08 9.58 -15.62
C ALA A 138 -2.23 10.73 -14.62
N ASN A 139 -1.48 11.81 -14.80
CA ASN A 139 -1.57 12.98 -13.93
C ASN A 139 -2.98 13.61 -13.98
N ILE A 140 -3.59 13.69 -15.16
CA ILE A 140 -4.96 14.20 -15.32
C ILE A 140 -5.95 13.31 -14.56
N SER A 141 -5.87 11.98 -14.75
CA SER A 141 -6.73 11.05 -14.00
C SER A 141 -6.57 11.23 -12.50
N ILE A 142 -5.33 11.28 -11.99
CA ILE A 142 -5.10 11.43 -10.55
C ILE A 142 -5.65 12.76 -10.01
N TRP A 143 -5.50 13.88 -10.73
CA TRP A 143 -6.09 15.16 -10.31
C TRP A 143 -7.62 15.12 -10.26
N ILE A 144 -8.27 14.49 -11.24
CA ILE A 144 -9.72 14.26 -11.24
C ILE A 144 -10.12 13.40 -10.03
N GLY A 145 -9.34 12.37 -9.72
CA GLY A 145 -9.54 11.51 -8.55
C GLY A 145 -9.45 12.29 -7.24
N ILE A 146 -8.42 13.12 -7.05
CA ILE A 146 -8.27 13.97 -5.86
C ILE A 146 -9.48 14.90 -5.72
N GLY A 147 -9.85 15.61 -6.80
CA GLY A 147 -10.99 16.52 -6.78
C GLY A 147 -12.31 15.83 -6.43
N THR A 148 -12.56 14.66 -7.02
CA THR A 148 -13.79 13.88 -6.78
C THR A 148 -13.85 13.37 -5.34
N ILE A 149 -12.74 12.83 -4.82
CA ILE A 149 -12.65 12.31 -3.44
C ILE A 149 -12.87 13.45 -2.44
N VAL A 150 -12.12 14.54 -2.58
CA VAL A 150 -12.22 15.70 -1.67
C VAL A 150 -13.63 16.27 -1.70
N LEU A 151 -14.20 16.50 -2.89
CA LEU A 151 -15.56 17.02 -3.03
C LEU A 151 -16.59 16.13 -2.33
N PHE A 152 -16.54 14.82 -2.56
CA PHE A 152 -17.49 13.88 -1.97
C PHE A 152 -17.42 13.85 -0.44
N TYR A 153 -16.22 13.72 0.14
CA TYR A 153 -16.07 13.66 1.61
C TYR A 153 -16.37 15.01 2.28
N VAL A 154 -16.06 16.14 1.63
CA VAL A 154 -16.46 17.47 2.12
C VAL A 154 -17.97 17.61 2.16
N ILE A 155 -18.68 17.16 1.11
CA ILE A 155 -20.15 17.13 1.11
C ILE A 155 -20.65 16.26 2.27
N CYS A 156 -20.09 15.06 2.47
CA CYS A 156 -20.49 14.18 3.59
C CYS A 156 -20.31 14.85 4.96
N ILE A 157 -19.20 15.56 5.18
CA ILE A 157 -18.91 16.27 6.44
C ILE A 157 -19.91 17.40 6.65
N ILE A 158 -20.15 18.23 5.62
CA ILE A 158 -21.11 19.34 5.70
C ILE A 158 -22.52 18.81 5.95
N THR A 159 -22.96 17.81 5.19
CA THR A 159 -24.26 17.16 5.36
C THR A 159 -24.40 16.60 6.78
N THR A 160 -23.43 15.82 7.27
CA THR A 160 -23.46 15.28 8.64
C THR A 160 -23.55 16.40 9.68
N SER A 161 -22.78 17.48 9.51
CA SER A 161 -22.76 18.61 10.43
C SER A 161 -24.07 19.41 10.44
N VAL A 162 -24.73 19.55 9.29
CA VAL A 162 -26.00 20.28 9.15
C VAL A 162 -27.18 19.47 9.68
N TYR A 163 -27.27 18.19 9.30
CA TYR A 163 -28.39 17.33 9.68
C TYR A 163 -28.32 16.87 11.14
N CYS A 164 -27.11 16.69 11.68
CA CYS A 164 -26.90 16.20 13.04
C CYS A 164 -26.28 17.25 13.97
N ASN A 165 -26.51 18.55 13.69
CA ASN A 165 -25.99 19.67 14.48
C ASN A 165 -26.37 19.53 15.97
N SER A 166 -25.34 19.45 16.83
CA SER A 166 -25.46 19.33 18.29
C SER A 166 -26.35 20.42 18.92
N ASN A 167 -26.44 21.60 18.31
CA ASN A 167 -27.21 22.73 18.85
C ASN A 167 -28.74 22.55 18.75
N ARG A 168 -29.21 21.58 17.96
CA ARG A 168 -30.63 21.20 17.91
C ARG A 168 -30.98 20.09 18.91
N TRP A 169 -29.98 19.45 19.50
CA TRP A 169 -30.21 18.45 20.53
C TRP A 169 -30.54 19.18 21.84
N PRO A 170 -31.65 18.83 22.50
CA PRO A 170 -31.97 19.42 23.79
C PRO A 170 -30.84 19.05 24.75
N ASN A 171 -30.38 20.01 25.56
CA ASN A 171 -29.44 19.80 26.66
C ASN A 171 -30.06 18.97 27.81
N THR A 172 -31.07 18.15 27.52
CA THR A 172 -31.79 17.35 28.51
C THR A 172 -31.06 16.03 28.66
N ALA A 173 -30.76 15.66 29.90
CA ALA A 173 -30.18 14.36 30.25
C ALA A 173 -31.18 13.20 30.10
N ASN A 174 -32.29 13.39 29.39
CA ASN A 174 -33.40 12.46 29.26
C ASN A 174 -33.20 11.54 28.05
N PRO A 175 -32.82 10.26 28.24
CA PRO A 175 -32.58 9.32 27.13
C PRO A 175 -33.86 9.00 26.32
N VAL A 176 -35.05 9.29 26.87
CA VAL A 176 -36.34 9.11 26.18
C VAL A 176 -36.61 10.22 25.18
N GLU A 177 -36.28 11.47 25.49
CA GLU A 177 -36.36 12.58 24.52
C GLU A 177 -35.35 12.38 23.39
N PHE A 178 -34.19 11.80 23.69
CA PHE A 178 -33.22 11.36 22.69
C PHE A 178 -33.81 10.32 21.74
N LEU A 179 -34.43 9.25 22.25
CA LEU A 179 -35.07 8.23 21.40
C LEU A 179 -36.25 8.81 20.60
N ALA A 180 -37.00 9.74 21.18
CA ALA A 180 -38.09 10.44 20.50
C ALA A 180 -37.57 11.31 19.34
N MET A 181 -36.47 12.05 19.51
CA MET A 181 -35.84 12.81 18.42
C MET A 181 -35.11 11.92 17.40
N GLN A 182 -34.59 10.77 17.82
CA GLN A 182 -34.01 9.78 16.92
C GLN A 182 -35.10 9.13 16.04
N ALA A 183 -36.32 8.98 16.59
CA ALA A 183 -37.52 8.58 15.87
C ALA A 183 -38.09 9.72 14.99
N GLU A 184 -37.94 10.97 15.41
CA GLU A 184 -38.29 12.17 14.66
C GLU A 184 -37.27 12.45 13.54
N SER A 185 -37.24 11.53 12.56
CA SER A 185 -36.61 11.44 11.22
C SER A 185 -35.53 12.40 10.68
N SER A 186 -35.21 13.53 11.33
CA SER A 186 -34.41 14.64 10.81
C SER A 186 -32.91 14.36 10.68
N CYS A 187 -32.31 13.56 11.56
CA CYS A 187 -30.88 13.16 11.46
C CYS A 187 -30.73 11.67 11.10
N ASN A 188 -31.51 10.76 11.70
CA ASN A 188 -31.26 9.32 11.57
C ASN A 188 -31.46 8.79 10.13
N ARG A 189 -32.61 9.06 9.49
CA ARG A 189 -32.88 8.60 8.11
C ARG A 189 -31.90 9.16 7.06
N PRO A 190 -31.61 10.48 7.02
CA PRO A 190 -30.61 10.99 6.09
C PRO A 190 -29.21 10.46 6.41
N GLN A 191 -28.87 10.25 7.68
CA GLN A 191 -27.57 9.71 8.08
C GLN A 191 -27.36 8.25 7.65
N LEU A 192 -28.37 7.39 7.79
CA LEU A 192 -28.32 6.01 7.25
C LEU A 192 -28.18 6.02 5.72
N THR A 193 -28.87 6.96 5.07
CA THR A 193 -28.81 7.12 3.62
C THR A 193 -27.40 7.56 3.18
N LEU A 194 -26.85 8.56 3.83
CA LEU A 194 -25.51 9.07 3.59
C LEU A 194 -24.45 8.00 3.89
N SER A 195 -24.60 7.26 4.99
CA SER A 195 -23.62 6.25 5.43
C SER A 195 -23.44 5.13 4.41
N ALA A 196 -24.52 4.63 3.78
CA ALA A 196 -24.35 3.61 2.75
C ALA A 196 -23.87 4.19 1.41
N ALA A 197 -24.25 5.42 1.05
CA ALA A 197 -23.68 6.10 -0.11
C ALA A 197 -22.16 6.30 0.07
N GLN A 198 -21.73 6.68 1.28
CA GLN A 198 -20.33 6.78 1.65
C GLN A 198 -19.61 5.43 1.58
N GLY A 199 -20.26 4.34 1.99
CA GLY A 199 -19.72 3.00 1.82
C GLY A 199 -19.43 2.70 0.35
N ILE A 200 -20.44 2.84 -0.52
CA ILE A 200 -20.30 2.57 -1.96
C ILE A 200 -19.15 3.40 -2.55
N PHE A 201 -19.14 4.70 -2.24
CA PHE A 201 -18.09 5.59 -2.72
C PHE A 201 -16.71 5.22 -2.17
N SER A 202 -16.60 4.79 -0.91
CA SER A 202 -15.32 4.36 -0.34
C SER A 202 -14.76 3.18 -1.12
N THR A 203 -15.58 2.15 -1.38
CA THR A 203 -15.16 0.98 -2.16
C THR A 203 -14.83 1.34 -3.60
N LEU A 204 -15.64 2.17 -4.26
CA LEU A 204 -15.35 2.62 -5.63
C LEU A 204 -14.05 3.42 -5.70
N SER A 205 -13.81 4.30 -4.74
CA SER A 205 -12.58 5.09 -4.69
C SER A 205 -11.35 4.24 -4.36
N ASP A 206 -11.47 3.18 -3.55
CA ASP A 206 -10.36 2.24 -3.32
C ASP A 206 -10.01 1.46 -4.58
N VAL A 207 -11.01 0.91 -5.27
CA VAL A 207 -10.82 0.25 -6.57
C VAL A 207 -10.17 1.21 -7.57
N TYR A 208 -10.63 2.47 -7.62
CA TYR A 208 -10.05 3.50 -8.47
C TYR A 208 -8.56 3.76 -8.15
N VAL A 209 -8.20 3.90 -6.87
CA VAL A 209 -6.81 4.09 -6.42
C VAL A 209 -5.92 2.91 -6.85
N LEU A 210 -6.45 1.69 -6.90
CA LEU A 210 -5.69 0.50 -7.31
C LEU A 210 -5.58 0.31 -8.81
N ILE A 211 -6.61 0.70 -9.56
CA ILE A 211 -6.61 0.59 -11.01
C ILE A 211 -5.56 1.51 -11.64
N ILE A 212 -5.38 2.74 -11.11
CA ILE A 212 -4.41 3.71 -11.62
C ILE A 212 -3.00 3.09 -11.80
N PRO A 213 -2.30 2.62 -10.75
CA PRO A 213 -0.97 2.06 -10.90
C PRO A 213 -0.97 0.78 -11.74
N THR A 214 -2.06 0.01 -11.74
CA THR A 214 -2.15 -1.25 -12.51
C THR A 214 -2.14 -0.98 -14.01
N ILE A 215 -2.97 -0.06 -14.49
CA ILE A 215 -3.03 0.31 -15.91
C ILE A 215 -1.70 0.91 -16.39
N LEU A 216 -1.12 1.82 -15.59
CA LEU A 216 0.14 2.46 -15.95
C LEU A 216 1.28 1.46 -16.13
N VAL A 217 1.26 0.38 -15.36
CA VAL A 217 2.36 -0.60 -15.32
C VAL A 217 2.25 -1.61 -16.44
N TRP A 218 1.04 -1.93 -16.89
CA TRP A 218 0.85 -2.76 -18.08
C TRP A 218 1.31 -2.06 -19.37
N GLY A 219 1.21 -0.73 -19.42
CA GLY A 219 1.65 0.05 -20.58
C GLY A 219 3.15 0.36 -20.63
N LEU A 220 3.90 0.22 -19.52
CA LEU A 220 5.25 0.75 -19.40
C LEU A 220 6.29 -0.32 -19.04
N ARG A 221 7.32 -0.49 -19.89
CA ARG A 221 8.46 -1.40 -19.66
C ARG A 221 9.34 -0.90 -18.49
N LEU A 222 8.89 -1.15 -17.26
CA LEU A 222 9.59 -0.73 -16.04
C LEU A 222 10.67 -1.74 -15.63
N PRO A 223 11.80 -1.27 -15.04
CA PRO A 223 12.83 -2.15 -14.49
C PRO A 223 12.29 -2.98 -13.31
N LEU A 224 12.79 -4.21 -13.16
CA LEU A 224 12.28 -5.24 -12.23
C LEU A 224 12.03 -4.72 -10.79
N GLY A 225 12.91 -3.86 -10.28
CA GLY A 225 12.75 -3.30 -8.93
C GLY A 225 11.52 -2.38 -8.75
N ARG A 226 11.09 -1.64 -9.78
CA ARG A 226 9.84 -0.87 -9.72
C ARG A 226 8.63 -1.80 -9.80
N ARG A 227 8.72 -2.84 -10.66
CA ARG A 227 7.67 -3.85 -10.84
C ARG A 227 7.33 -4.58 -9.53
N ILE A 228 8.34 -4.94 -8.72
CA ILE A 228 8.13 -5.59 -7.41
C ILE A 228 7.40 -4.66 -6.43
N GLY A 229 7.77 -3.38 -6.36
CA GLY A 229 7.09 -2.42 -5.49
C GLY A 229 5.62 -2.24 -5.86
N ILE A 230 5.31 -2.23 -7.16
CA ILE A 230 3.93 -2.17 -7.66
C ILE A 230 3.15 -3.44 -7.29
N CYS A 231 3.74 -4.63 -7.43
CA CYS A 231 3.10 -5.87 -6.99
C CYS A 231 2.79 -5.84 -5.49
N GLY A 232 3.68 -5.28 -4.66
CA GLY A 232 3.43 -5.10 -3.23
C GLY A 232 2.24 -4.17 -2.94
N ILE A 233 2.12 -3.06 -3.66
CA ILE A 233 0.98 -2.14 -3.54
C ILE A 233 -0.32 -2.83 -3.99
N PHE A 234 -0.27 -3.61 -5.07
CA PHE A 234 -1.44 -4.34 -5.57
C PHE A 234 -1.93 -5.39 -4.56
N LEU A 235 -1.01 -6.14 -3.92
CA LEU A 235 -1.36 -7.14 -2.92
C LEU A 235 -1.97 -6.52 -1.65
N VAL A 236 -1.41 -5.43 -1.14
CA VAL A 236 -1.98 -4.79 0.06
C VAL A 236 -3.26 -4.02 -0.29
N GLY A 237 -3.31 -3.46 -1.50
CA GLY A 237 -4.50 -2.86 -2.06
C GLY A 237 -5.69 -3.82 -2.18
N SER A 238 -5.46 -5.05 -2.64
CA SER A 238 -6.54 -6.04 -2.76
C SER A 238 -7.13 -6.39 -1.38
N VAL A 239 -6.28 -6.51 -0.35
CA VAL A 239 -6.73 -6.69 1.03
C VAL A 239 -7.56 -5.48 1.50
N ALA A 240 -7.07 -4.26 1.25
CA ALA A 240 -7.80 -3.03 1.59
C ALA A 240 -9.19 -2.99 0.92
N THR A 241 -9.26 -3.36 -0.35
CA THR A 241 -10.53 -3.41 -1.10
C THR A 241 -11.48 -4.46 -0.53
N GLY A 242 -10.96 -5.62 -0.13
CA GLY A 242 -11.74 -6.65 0.57
C GLY A 242 -12.36 -6.13 1.86
N CYS A 243 -11.59 -5.39 2.67
CA CYS A 243 -12.10 -4.72 3.86
C CYS A 243 -13.21 -3.71 3.52
N SER A 244 -13.03 -2.88 2.50
CA SER A 244 -14.03 -1.88 2.08
C SER A 244 -15.32 -2.52 1.57
N ILE A 245 -15.23 -3.64 0.84
CA ILE A 245 -16.41 -4.42 0.42
C ILE A 245 -17.18 -4.94 1.64
N ALA A 246 -16.48 -5.48 2.63
CA ALA A 246 -17.12 -5.90 3.88
C ALA A 246 -17.81 -4.72 4.57
N THR A 247 -17.16 -3.55 4.64
CA THR A 247 -17.74 -2.33 5.23
C THR A 247 -19.05 -1.94 4.53
N VAL A 248 -19.09 -2.01 3.19
CA VAL A 248 -20.32 -1.73 2.43
C VAL A 248 -21.44 -2.70 2.78
N TYR A 249 -21.16 -4.00 2.82
CA TYR A 249 -22.15 -5.02 3.13
C TYR A 249 -22.84 -4.72 4.46
N PHE A 250 -22.06 -4.44 5.51
CA PHE A 250 -22.61 -4.15 6.84
C PHE A 250 -23.33 -2.80 6.92
N ARG A 251 -22.89 -1.78 6.17
CA ARG A 251 -23.63 -0.50 6.06
C ARG A 251 -24.99 -0.64 5.39
N PHE A 252 -25.12 -1.55 4.43
CA PHE A 252 -26.42 -1.88 3.85
C PHE A 252 -27.28 -2.72 4.80
N HIS A 253 -26.67 -3.69 5.48
CA HIS A 253 -27.35 -4.51 6.48
C HIS A 253 -27.97 -3.64 7.59
N GLN A 254 -27.20 -2.67 8.09
CA GLN A 254 -27.64 -1.69 9.10
C GLN A 254 -28.91 -0.91 8.71
N ARG A 255 -29.23 -0.77 7.41
CA ARG A 255 -30.48 -0.10 6.98
C ARG A 255 -31.73 -0.96 7.13
N VAL A 256 -31.56 -2.27 7.11
CA VAL A 256 -32.67 -3.24 7.10
C VAL A 256 -32.80 -3.93 8.46
N SER A 257 -31.70 -4.04 9.20
CA SER A 257 -31.67 -4.68 10.52
C SER A 257 -32.43 -3.91 11.58
N ALA A 258 -33.10 -4.67 12.43
CA ALA A 258 -33.70 -4.20 13.67
C ALA A 258 -32.64 -3.82 14.72
N ASP A 259 -31.47 -4.49 14.70
CA ASP A 259 -30.37 -4.31 15.65
C ASP A 259 -29.40 -3.20 15.24
N PHE A 260 -29.78 -1.95 15.50
CA PHE A 260 -28.94 -0.81 15.12
C PHE A 260 -27.62 -0.77 15.91
N SER A 261 -27.63 -1.09 17.21
CA SER A 261 -26.43 -1.03 18.05
C SER A 261 -25.35 -2.03 17.63
N TRP A 262 -25.74 -3.26 17.31
CA TRP A 262 -24.81 -4.32 16.91
C TRP A 262 -24.14 -3.99 15.57
N ASP A 263 -24.96 -3.64 14.57
CA ASP A 263 -24.47 -3.30 13.24
C ASP A 263 -23.64 -2.00 13.22
N SER A 264 -23.99 -1.02 14.06
CA SER A 264 -23.19 0.19 14.25
C SER A 264 -21.82 -0.12 14.83
N ALA A 265 -21.75 -0.98 15.85
CA ALA A 265 -20.49 -1.39 16.46
C ALA A 265 -19.59 -2.08 15.42
N LEU A 266 -20.17 -3.00 14.64
CA LEU A 266 -19.46 -3.72 13.61
C LEU A 266 -18.96 -2.78 12.49
N ASN A 267 -19.79 -1.84 12.04
CA ASN A 267 -19.41 -0.82 11.06
C ASN A 267 -18.24 0.07 11.56
N MET A 268 -18.21 0.43 12.85
CA MET A 268 -17.08 1.18 13.42
C MET A 268 -15.79 0.35 13.50
N ILE A 269 -15.91 -0.93 13.86
CA ILE A 269 -14.77 -1.86 13.92
C ILE A 269 -14.17 -2.06 12.52
N LEU A 270 -15.02 -2.29 11.51
CA LEU A 270 -14.59 -2.39 10.12
C LEU A 270 -14.03 -1.07 9.58
N GLY A 271 -14.62 0.06 9.95
CA GLY A 271 -14.08 1.38 9.64
C GLY A 271 -12.68 1.60 10.19
N ALA A 272 -12.40 1.14 11.42
CA ALA A 272 -11.05 1.16 11.99
C ALA A 272 -10.09 0.30 11.15
N ALA A 273 -10.50 -0.93 10.78
CA ALA A 273 -9.69 -1.79 9.92
C ALA A 273 -9.37 -1.13 8.58
N GLU A 274 -10.38 -0.58 7.90
CA GLU A 274 -10.26 0.09 6.61
C GLU A 274 -9.25 1.26 6.67
N LEU A 275 -9.38 2.14 7.65
CA LEU A 275 -8.48 3.28 7.84
C LEU A 275 -7.05 2.83 8.17
N ASN A 276 -6.89 1.85 9.07
CA ASN A 276 -5.59 1.34 9.46
C ASN A 276 -4.86 0.67 8.29
N VAL A 277 -5.56 -0.19 7.55
CA VAL A 277 -5.02 -0.84 6.34
C VAL A 277 -4.71 0.20 5.26
N GLY A 278 -5.55 1.22 5.10
CA GLY A 278 -5.32 2.32 4.16
C GLY A 278 -4.01 3.08 4.43
N ILE A 279 -3.71 3.42 5.69
CA ILE A 279 -2.44 4.05 6.06
C ILE A 279 -1.27 3.11 5.78
N ILE A 280 -1.35 1.86 6.20
CA ILE A 280 -0.27 0.87 5.97
C ILE A 280 0.02 0.76 4.47
N CYS A 281 -1.03 0.64 3.64
CA CYS A 281 -0.93 0.63 2.18
C CYS A 281 -0.22 1.89 1.65
N SER A 282 -0.50 3.06 2.21
CA SER A 282 0.14 4.31 1.81
C SER A 282 1.64 4.37 2.08
N CYS A 283 2.12 3.71 3.15
CA CYS A 283 3.51 3.74 3.58
C CYS A 283 4.41 2.71 2.86
N ILE A 284 3.80 1.67 2.29
CA ILE A 284 4.50 0.58 1.59
C ILE A 284 5.35 1.05 0.38
N PRO A 285 4.85 1.88 -0.55
CA PRO A 285 5.63 2.33 -1.70
C PRO A 285 6.93 3.03 -1.30
N VAL A 286 6.92 3.77 -0.19
CA VAL A 286 8.10 4.47 0.34
C VAL A 286 9.07 3.48 0.96
N SER A 287 8.57 2.49 1.70
CA SER A 287 9.38 1.45 2.32
C SER A 287 10.09 0.57 1.27
N PHE A 288 9.47 0.26 0.13
CA PHE A 288 10.12 -0.50 -0.95
C PHE A 288 11.23 0.25 -1.71
N ILE A 289 11.48 1.53 -1.41
CA ILE A 289 12.65 2.27 -1.92
C ILE A 289 13.92 1.89 -1.14
N LEU A 290 13.78 1.36 0.08
CA LEU A 290 14.88 0.92 0.97
C LEU A 290 15.88 -0.09 0.36
N PRO A 291 15.46 -1.19 -0.29
CA PRO A 291 16.38 -2.24 -0.70
C PRO A 291 17.38 -1.75 -1.75
N LYS A 292 17.06 -0.78 -2.61
CA LYS A 292 18.02 -0.33 -3.63
C LYS A 292 19.26 0.39 -3.09
N ARG A 293 19.22 1.01 -1.91
CA ARG A 293 20.39 1.71 -1.32
C ARG A 293 21.15 0.85 -0.30
N ILE A 294 20.42 0.04 0.46
CA ILE A 294 21.02 -0.83 1.48
C ILE A 294 21.64 -2.05 0.82
N THR A 295 21.01 -2.62 -0.22
CA THR A 295 21.60 -3.78 -0.92
C THR A 295 22.85 -3.39 -1.69
N THR A 296 22.94 -2.22 -2.32
CA THR A 296 24.20 -1.84 -3.02
C THR A 296 25.36 -1.70 -2.05
N THR A 297 25.12 -1.19 -0.84
CA THR A 297 26.17 -1.03 0.18
C THR A 297 26.50 -2.36 0.88
N SER A 298 25.49 -3.17 1.18
CA SER A 298 25.69 -4.45 1.89
C SER A 298 26.22 -5.56 0.97
N TRP A 299 25.77 -5.63 -0.29
CA TRP A 299 26.30 -6.60 -1.25
C TRP A 299 27.72 -6.28 -1.68
N THR A 300 28.13 -5.01 -1.80
CA THR A 300 29.53 -4.69 -2.10
C THR A 300 30.43 -5.10 -0.93
N SER A 301 30.03 -4.83 0.31
CA SER A 301 30.80 -5.24 1.49
C SER A 301 30.88 -6.75 1.65
N ILE A 302 29.78 -7.50 1.41
CA ILE A 302 29.79 -8.97 1.47
C ILE A 302 30.60 -9.56 0.31
N ARG A 303 30.49 -9.00 -0.89
CA ARG A 303 31.23 -9.46 -2.07
C ARG A 303 32.73 -9.14 -1.94
N GLU A 304 33.11 -8.02 -1.35
CA GLU A 304 34.50 -7.70 -1.01
C GLU A 304 35.03 -8.63 0.09
N TYR A 305 34.24 -8.92 1.12
CA TYR A 305 34.63 -9.86 2.18
C TYR A 305 34.81 -11.29 1.65
N LEU A 306 33.90 -11.77 0.80
CA LEU A 306 33.99 -13.09 0.16
C LEU A 306 35.14 -13.16 -0.85
N THR A 307 35.39 -12.11 -1.63
CA THR A 307 36.52 -12.09 -2.57
C THR A 307 37.85 -12.02 -1.84
N GLN A 308 37.97 -11.32 -0.72
CA GLN A 308 39.17 -11.32 0.12
C GLN A 308 39.45 -12.70 0.74
N HIS A 309 38.42 -13.40 1.23
CA HIS A 309 38.58 -14.75 1.77
C HIS A 309 38.92 -15.80 0.71
N LEU A 310 38.32 -15.73 -0.48
CA LEU A 310 38.65 -16.61 -1.59
C LEU A 310 40.08 -16.37 -2.12
N ARG A 311 40.58 -15.12 -2.09
CA ARG A 311 41.96 -14.78 -2.47
C ARG A 311 42.99 -15.27 -1.45
N ARG A 312 42.67 -15.22 -0.15
CA ARG A 312 43.52 -15.76 0.92
C ARG A 312 43.62 -17.28 0.89
N SER A 313 42.52 -17.97 0.58
CA SER A 313 42.50 -19.43 0.44
C SER A 313 43.33 -19.91 -0.78
N GLY A 314 43.37 -19.13 -1.87
CA GLY A 314 44.19 -19.44 -3.04
C GLY A 314 45.69 -19.15 -2.93
N SER A 315 46.14 -18.43 -1.89
CA SER A 315 47.54 -18.04 -1.70
C SER A 315 48.32 -18.97 -0.76
N ALA A 316 47.65 -19.91 -0.07
CA ALA A 316 48.29 -20.80 0.90
C ALA A 316 49.01 -22.01 0.28
N THR A 317 48.96 -22.19 -1.04
CA THR A 317 49.57 -23.33 -1.75
C THR A 317 50.74 -22.97 -2.67
N ALA A 318 51.23 -21.72 -2.66
CA ALA A 318 52.29 -21.26 -3.57
C ALA A 318 53.58 -20.74 -2.89
N HIS A 319 53.83 -21.09 -1.62
CA HIS A 319 55.13 -20.84 -0.98
C HIS A 319 55.83 -22.17 -0.66
N GLY A 320 56.49 -22.71 -1.67
CA GLY A 320 57.49 -23.76 -1.54
C GLY A 320 58.51 -23.59 -2.66
N ASN A 321 59.74 -23.21 -2.28
CA ASN A 321 60.97 -23.05 -3.07
C ASN A 321 61.25 -21.69 -3.70
N GLU A 322 61.94 -20.84 -2.92
CA GLU A 322 62.86 -19.83 -3.44
C GLU A 322 64.24 -20.48 -3.75
N PRO A 323 64.99 -20.01 -4.77
CA PRO A 323 66.24 -20.63 -5.23
C PRO A 323 67.51 -19.99 -4.64
N LYS A 324 68.56 -20.81 -4.46
CA LYS A 324 69.94 -20.37 -4.13
C LYS A 324 70.63 -19.73 -5.34
N PRO A 325 71.49 -18.71 -5.16
CA PRO A 325 72.27 -18.12 -6.25
C PRO A 325 73.69 -18.69 -6.32
N SER A 326 74.17 -19.05 -7.52
CA SER A 326 75.61 -19.09 -7.81
C SER A 326 75.93 -19.11 -9.31
N ARG A 327 76.67 -18.07 -9.73
CA ARG A 327 77.75 -17.96 -10.75
C ARG A 327 77.60 -18.56 -12.17
N SER A 328 77.91 -17.72 -13.15
CA SER A 328 78.15 -17.89 -14.60
C SER A 328 79.49 -18.61 -14.93
N PRO A 329 79.94 -18.85 -16.20
CA PRO A 329 79.38 -18.54 -17.55
C PRO A 329 79.47 -19.69 -18.62
N ASP A 330 79.01 -19.37 -19.85
CA ASP A 330 79.38 -19.92 -21.18
C ASP A 330 78.56 -21.01 -21.92
N ALA A 331 78.40 -20.71 -23.23
CA ALA A 331 78.08 -21.54 -24.41
C ALA A 331 76.60 -21.74 -24.88
N PRO A 332 76.31 -21.56 -26.19
CA PRO A 332 74.94 -21.64 -26.76
C PRO A 332 74.65 -22.96 -27.50
N ARG A 333 73.38 -23.40 -27.50
CA ARG A 333 72.57 -23.85 -28.68
C ARG A 333 71.42 -24.83 -28.31
N HIS A 334 70.36 -24.74 -29.13
CA HIS A 334 69.28 -25.70 -29.43
C HIS A 334 68.07 -25.87 -28.48
N GLY A 335 66.97 -25.15 -28.80
CA GLY A 335 65.82 -25.70 -29.54
C GLY A 335 64.80 -26.66 -28.88
N LEU A 336 63.63 -26.08 -28.51
CA LEU A 336 62.23 -26.58 -28.58
C LEU A 336 61.76 -27.78 -27.69
N PRO A 337 60.44 -27.93 -27.36
CA PRO A 337 59.27 -27.07 -27.63
C PRO A 337 58.44 -26.68 -26.38
N LYS A 338 57.59 -25.66 -26.54
CA LYS A 338 56.56 -25.22 -25.57
C LYS A 338 55.31 -26.08 -25.67
N ILE A 339 54.81 -26.56 -24.53
CA ILE A 339 53.49 -27.19 -24.41
C ILE A 339 52.47 -26.08 -24.06
N PRO A 340 51.36 -25.94 -24.80
CA PRO A 340 50.42 -24.85 -24.59
C PRO A 340 49.50 -25.07 -23.39
N SER A 341 49.39 -24.04 -22.56
CA SER A 341 48.44 -23.93 -21.44
C SER A 341 47.00 -23.99 -21.96
N ALA A 342 46.27 -25.05 -21.61
CA ALA A 342 44.88 -25.20 -21.99
C ALA A 342 43.99 -24.14 -21.32
N THR A 343 43.27 -23.43 -22.19
CA THR A 343 42.27 -22.40 -21.92
C THR A 343 41.08 -22.93 -21.11
N ILE A 344 41.00 -22.62 -19.82
CA ILE A 344 39.76 -22.74 -19.04
C ILE A 344 38.86 -21.53 -19.34
N ARG A 345 38.18 -21.56 -20.50
CA ARG A 345 37.03 -20.67 -20.80
C ARG A 345 35.69 -21.42 -20.83
N GLY A 346 35.65 -22.69 -20.39
CA GLY A 346 34.44 -23.51 -20.40
C GLY A 346 33.59 -23.48 -19.12
N LEU A 347 34.10 -22.98 -17.98
CA LEU A 347 33.34 -23.02 -16.72
C LEU A 347 32.30 -21.89 -16.61
N ARG A 348 32.35 -20.90 -17.52
CA ARG A 348 31.45 -19.74 -17.51
C ARG A 348 30.12 -20.00 -18.24
N THR A 349 30.03 -21.05 -19.05
CA THR A 349 28.82 -21.45 -19.79
C THR A 349 27.99 -22.53 -19.11
N PHE A 350 28.47 -23.12 -18.00
CA PHE A 350 27.68 -24.11 -17.23
C PHE A 350 26.76 -23.48 -16.18
N ILE A 351 27.01 -22.23 -15.76
CA ILE A 351 26.17 -21.53 -14.77
C ILE A 351 25.05 -20.73 -15.45
N TRP A 352 25.19 -20.41 -16.74
CA TRP A 352 24.18 -19.69 -17.53
C TRP A 352 23.73 -20.55 -18.70
N GLY A 353 22.90 -21.55 -18.41
CA GLY A 353 22.15 -22.31 -19.41
C GLY A 353 20.93 -21.50 -19.85
N ASP A 354 21.00 -20.95 -21.06
CA ASP A 354 19.84 -20.44 -21.77
C ASP A 354 19.04 -21.62 -22.34
N SER A 355 17.77 -21.67 -21.98
CA SER A 355 16.80 -22.65 -22.41
C SER A 355 16.03 -22.05 -23.58
N SER A 356 16.39 -22.44 -24.81
CA SER A 356 15.44 -22.98 -25.81
C SER A 356 16.02 -22.87 -27.22
N ARG A 357 16.32 -24.01 -27.84
CA ARG A 357 15.94 -24.29 -29.24
C ARG A 357 16.01 -25.80 -29.52
N LYS A 358 14.92 -26.31 -30.08
CA LYS A 358 14.76 -27.64 -30.69
C LYS A 358 14.43 -27.40 -32.19
N PRO A 359 14.59 -28.40 -33.09
CA PRO A 359 15.79 -28.54 -33.92
C PRO A 359 15.49 -28.25 -35.40
N VAL A 360 16.54 -28.05 -36.17
CA VAL A 360 16.53 -28.00 -37.64
C VAL A 360 16.58 -29.42 -38.19
N GLU A 361 15.69 -29.70 -39.13
CA GLU A 361 15.65 -30.90 -39.97
C GLU A 361 16.16 -30.52 -41.38
N LEU A 362 17.01 -31.36 -41.96
CA LEU A 362 17.75 -31.14 -43.21
C LEU A 362 17.08 -31.90 -44.35
N THR A 363 16.57 -31.20 -45.38
CA THR A 363 16.34 -31.82 -46.70
C THR A 363 16.37 -30.79 -47.84
N GLU A 364 17.17 -31.13 -48.87
CA GLU A 364 17.07 -30.84 -50.31
C GLU A 364 17.14 -29.42 -50.90
N MET A 365 18.30 -29.13 -51.51
CA MET A 365 18.57 -28.87 -52.95
C MET A 365 17.71 -27.88 -53.77
N SER A 366 18.42 -27.00 -54.49
CA SER A 366 18.00 -26.14 -55.63
C SER A 366 17.39 -24.77 -55.29
N ASP A 367 18.15 -23.69 -55.42
CA ASP A 367 18.16 -22.86 -56.64
C ASP A 367 19.03 -21.59 -56.46
N TYR A 368 19.79 -21.26 -57.50
CA TYR A 368 20.62 -20.06 -57.59
C TYR A 368 19.79 -18.90 -58.18
N ALA A 369 19.65 -17.77 -57.47
CA ALA A 369 19.38 -16.49 -58.11
C ALA A 369 19.65 -15.27 -57.17
N GLU A 370 20.54 -14.41 -57.65
CA GLU A 370 20.57 -12.94 -57.48
C GLU A 370 20.71 -12.30 -56.08
N LEU A 371 21.97 -11.97 -55.75
CA LEU A 371 22.31 -10.83 -54.89
C LEU A 371 23.06 -9.80 -55.76
N GLY A 372 22.30 -8.82 -56.26
CA GLY A 372 22.80 -7.62 -56.93
C GLY A 372 23.40 -6.65 -55.92
N SER A 373 24.66 -6.28 -56.17
CA SER A 373 25.47 -5.32 -55.41
C SER A 373 25.02 -3.88 -55.64
N VAL A 374 24.74 -3.12 -54.58
CA VAL A 374 24.61 -1.65 -54.62
C VAL A 374 25.30 -1.09 -53.38
N ASP A 375 26.60 -0.81 -53.47
CA ASP A 375 27.35 -0.01 -52.46
C ASP A 375 28.62 0.62 -53.07
N GLN A 376 28.56 1.03 -54.34
CA GLN A 376 29.74 1.57 -55.07
C GLN A 376 29.63 3.06 -55.41
N GLU A 377 28.89 3.84 -54.60
CA GLU A 377 28.67 5.27 -54.82
C GLU A 377 29.22 6.19 -53.71
N TYR A 378 29.98 5.65 -52.74
CA TYR A 378 30.56 6.47 -51.67
C TYR A 378 31.96 7.02 -51.99
N HIS A 379 32.70 6.42 -52.94
CA HIS A 379 34.09 6.79 -53.21
C HIS A 379 34.29 7.81 -54.36
N GLY A 380 33.22 8.24 -55.03
CA GLY A 380 33.29 9.22 -56.13
C GLY A 380 33.40 10.68 -55.69
N HIS A 381 32.95 11.02 -54.48
CA HIS A 381 32.84 12.42 -54.04
C HIS A 381 34.13 13.02 -53.45
N LEU A 382 35.17 12.22 -53.20
CA LEU A 382 36.43 12.69 -52.60
C LEU A 382 37.49 13.15 -53.61
N LYS A 383 37.29 12.96 -54.92
CA LYS A 383 38.29 13.31 -55.95
C LYS A 383 38.14 14.70 -56.60
N LYS A 384 37.12 15.49 -56.23
CA LYS A 384 36.88 16.84 -56.81
C LYS A 384 37.42 18.02 -55.99
N ALA A 385 38.18 17.77 -54.92
CA ALA A 385 38.68 18.83 -54.02
C ALA A 385 40.21 19.09 -54.09
N LEU A 386 40.91 18.61 -55.12
CA LEU A 386 42.35 18.88 -55.31
C LEU A 386 42.66 19.07 -56.80
N HIS A 387 42.57 20.31 -57.29
CA HIS A 387 43.66 21.02 -57.96
C HIS A 387 43.17 22.38 -58.51
N PRO A 388 43.85 23.49 -58.19
CA PRO A 388 43.54 24.84 -58.66
C PRO A 388 44.32 25.18 -59.94
N VAL A 389 43.67 25.82 -60.91
CA VAL A 389 44.22 26.83 -61.84
C VAL A 389 43.11 27.80 -62.18
#